data_AF-A0A0G0KBA0-F1
#
_entry.id   AF-A0A0G0KBA0-F1
#
_cell.length_a   1.000
_cell.length_b   1.000
_cell.length_c   1.000
_cell.angle_alpha   90.00
_cell.angle_beta   90.00
_cell.angle_gamma   90.00
#
_symmetry.space_group_name_H-M   'P 1'
#
loop_
_entity.id
_entity.type
_entity.pdbx_description
1 polymer ?
#
loop_
_entity_poly.entity_id
_entity_poly.type
_entity_poly.pdbx_seq_one_letter_code
_entity_poly.pdbx_strand_id
1 'polypeptide(L)' 'MTQKQWLIAVILTFVTISAWVIFDILHSQKQVEIPQKWQEVVEPINPNFETQLLE' A
#
# COMPACT_ATOMS: atom_id res chain seq x y z
N MET A 1 30.75 -20.45 -12.53
CA MET A 1 30.36 -19.11 -12.08
C MET A 1 31.25 -18.71 -10.93
N THR A 2 31.92 -17.56 -11.00
CA THR A 2 32.76 -17.09 -9.88
C THR A 2 31.87 -16.50 -8.78
N GLN A 3 32.30 -16.58 -7.51
CA GLN A 3 31.56 -16.03 -6.35
C GLN A 3 31.13 -14.57 -6.58
N LYS A 4 31.97 -13.78 -7.25
CA LYS A 4 31.68 -12.38 -7.61
C LYS A 4 30.48 -12.26 -8.56
N GLN A 5 30.37 -13.12 -9.58
CA GLN A 5 29.25 -13.12 -10.53
C GLN A 5 27.93 -13.51 -9.84
N TRP A 6 27.98 -14.47 -8.92
CA TRP A 6 26.81 -14.86 -8.15
C TRP A 6 26.33 -13.73 -7.24
N LEU A 7 27.25 -13.05 -6.54
CA LEU A 7 26.91 -11.91 -5.69
C LEU A 7 26.28 -10.76 -6.50
N ILE A 8 26.81 -10.47 -7.69
CA ILE A 8 26.25 -9.46 -8.60
C ILE A 8 24.84 -9.86 -9.06
N ALA A 9 24.62 -11.14 -9.39
CA ALA A 9 23.30 -11.63 -9.80
C ALA A 9 22.26 -11.51 -8.68
N VAL A 10 22.64 -11.81 -7.43
CA VAL A 10 21.76 -11.65 -6.26
C VAL A 10 21.42 -10.17 -6.02
N ILE A 11 22.39 -9.27 -6.16
CA ILE A 11 22.14 -7.82 -6.00
C ILE A 11 21.21 -7.31 -7.10
N LEU A 12 21.45 -7.69 -8.36
CA LEU A 12 20.60 -7.25 -9.47
C LEU A 12 19.16 -7.75 -9.32
N THR A 13 18.98 -9.02 -8.97
CA THR A 13 17.64 -9.59 -8.74
C THR A 13 16.94 -8.90 -7.58
N PHE A 14 17.64 -8.60 -6.48
CA PHE A 14 17.08 -7.87 -5.35
C PHE A 14 16.62 -6.45 -5.74
N VAL A 15 17.42 -5.71 -6.51
CA VAL A 15 17.06 -4.36 -6.97
C VAL A 15 15.87 -4.41 -7.93
N THR A 16 15.82 -5.38 -8.84
CA THR A 16 14.68 -5.56 -9.75
C THR A 16 13.38 -5.82 -9.01
N ILE A 17 13.40 -6.73 -8.02
CA ILE A 17 12.21 -7.02 -7.20
C ILE A 17 11.78 -5.79 -6.40
N SER A 18 12.73 -5.07 -5.80
CA SER A 18 12.44 -3.86 -5.03
C SER A 18 11.79 -2.77 -5.88
N ALA A 19 12.32 -2.53 -7.09
CA ALA A 19 11.74 -1.57 -8.03
C ALA A 19 10.32 -2.00 -8.46
N TRP A 20 10.10 -3.30 -8.66
CA TRP A 20 8.79 -3.83 -9.02
C TRP A 20 7.76 -3.66 -7.91
N VAL A 21 8.14 -3.94 -6.66
CA VAL A 21 7.27 -3.73 -5.48
C VAL A 21 6.91 -2.26 -5.32
N ILE A 22 7.86 -1.33 -5.48
CA ILE A 22 7.58 0.11 -5.39
C ILE A 22 6.61 0.54 -6.50
N PHE A 23 6.82 0.06 -7.73
CA PHE A 23 5.92 0.33 -8.85
C PHE A 23 4.52 -0.20 -8.58
N ASP A 24 4.41 -1.42 -8.06
CA ASP A 24 3.16 -2.07 -7.72
C ASP A 24 2.39 -1.31 -6.62
N ILE A 25 3.09 -0.85 -5.58
CA ILE A 25 2.48 -0.02 -4.52
C ILE A 25 1.95 1.30 -5.09
N LEU A 26 2.73 1.98 -5.93
CA LEU A 26 2.30 3.25 -6.53
C LEU A 26 1.12 3.07 -7.50
N HIS A 27 1.08 1.98 -8.26
CA HIS A 27 -0.02 1.68 -9.18
C HIS A 27 -1.25 1.14 -8.46
N SER A 28 -1.08 0.35 -7.41
CA SER A 28 -2.17 -0.15 -6.57
C SER A 28 -2.84 1.00 -5.82
N GLN A 29 -2.09 1.97 -5.30
CA GLN A 29 -2.69 3.16 -4.68
C GLN A 29 -3.53 3.99 -5.66
N LYS A 30 -3.16 4.05 -6.94
CA LYS A 30 -3.98 4.71 -7.97
C LYS A 30 -5.26 3.93 -8.33
N GLN A 31 -5.27 2.61 -8.13
CA GLN A 31 -6.43 1.77 -8.40
C GLN A 31 -7.43 1.74 -7.22
N VAL A 32 -6.98 2.12 -6.02
CA VAL A 32 -7.85 2.33 -4.85
C VAL A 32 -8.22 3.82 -4.75
N GLU A 33 -8.63 4.44 -5.84
CA GLU A 33 -9.58 5.55 -5.74
C GLU A 33 -10.89 4.92 -5.28
N ILE A 34 -11.17 4.99 -3.97
CA ILE A 34 -12.47 4.59 -3.41
C ILE A 34 -13.53 5.25 -4.29
N PRO A 35 -14.40 4.47 -4.96
CA PRO A 35 -15.46 5.05 -5.76
C PRO A 35 -16.24 6.00 -4.85
N GLN A 36 -16.38 7.29 -5.23
CA GLN A 36 -17.09 8.32 -4.45
C GLN A 36 -18.43 7.83 -3.86
N LYS A 37 -19.05 6.85 -4.51
CA LYS A 37 -20.27 6.16 -4.08
C LYS A 37 -20.19 5.49 -2.69
N TRP A 38 -18.99 5.15 -2.20
CA TRP A 38 -18.80 4.61 -0.85
C TRP A 38 -18.39 5.68 0.17
N GLN A 39 -17.92 6.86 -0.25
CA GLN A 39 -17.67 7.98 0.66
C GLN A 39 -18.98 8.56 1.22
N GLU A 40 -20.06 8.57 0.43
CA GLU A 40 -21.38 9.03 0.91
C GLU A 40 -22.04 8.06 1.91
N VAL A 41 -21.64 6.79 1.93
CA VAL A 41 -22.19 5.79 2.89
C VAL A 41 -21.44 5.79 4.21
N VAL A 42 -20.28 6.46 4.28
CA VAL A 42 -19.56 6.76 5.53
C VAL A 42 -19.92 8.17 6.02
N GLU A 43 -21.17 8.59 5.83
CA GLU A 43 -21.73 9.63 6.68
C GLU A 43 -22.00 8.98 8.05
N PRO A 44 -21.40 9.46 9.15
CA PRO A 44 -21.61 8.84 10.45
C PRO A 44 -23.11 8.90 10.79
N ILE A 45 -23.74 7.74 10.96
CA ILE A 45 -25.17 7.59 11.30
C ILE A 45 -25.56 8.39 12.56
N ASN A 46 -24.57 8.82 13.37
CA ASN A 46 -24.80 9.71 14.49
C ASN A 46 -23.53 10.52 14.83
N PRO A 47 -23.54 11.87 14.76
CA PRO A 47 -22.41 12.70 15.17
C PRO A 47 -22.14 12.68 16.70
N ASN A 48 -23.00 12.04 17.51
CA ASN A 48 -22.84 11.99 18.97
C ASN A 48 -22.28 10.66 19.51
N PHE A 49 -21.76 9.77 18.65
CA PHE A 49 -21.33 8.43 19.11
C PHE A 49 -20.05 8.43 19.96
N GLU A 50 -19.31 9.55 20.03
CA GLU A 50 -18.04 9.62 20.77
C GLU A 50 -18.17 10.11 22.24
N THR A 51 -19.35 10.50 22.72
CA THR A 51 -19.47 11.12 24.07
C THR A 51 -19.93 10.20 25.20
N GLN A 52 -19.97 8.88 25.00
CA GLN A 52 -20.38 7.94 26.07
C GLN A 52 -19.29 6.96 26.54
N LEU A 53 -18.03 7.10 26.12
CA LEU A 53 -16.94 6.19 26.52
C LEU A 53 -15.83 6.83 27.36
N LEU A 54 -16.04 8.03 27.90
CA LEU A 54 -15.14 8.64 28.89
C LEU A 54 -15.94 9.03 30.13
N GLU A 55 -16.15 8.05 31.02
CA GLU A 55 -16.26 8.30 32.47
C GLU A 55 -14.89 8.73 33.03
#